data_AF-A0A496SUA3-F1
#
_entry.id   AF-A0A496SUA3-F1
#
_cell.length_a   1.000
_cell.length_b   1.000
_cell.length_c   1.000
_cell.angle_alpha   90.00
_cell.angle_beta   90.00
_cell.angle_gamma   90.00
#
_symmetry.space_group_name_H-M   'P 1'
#
loop_
_entity.id
_entity.type
_entity.pdbx_description
1 polymer ?
#
loop_
_entity_poly.entity_id
_entity_poly.type
_entity_poly.pdbx_seq_one_letter_code
_entity_poly.pdbx_strand_id
1 'polypeptide(L)'
;MADKTKNNSSAEQNQALFVQLVTMLYSAAMQQMGKLVNPLTNKIEKNLEHAKLSIDMLSMVEEKTRGNLSDEEARFLADSLFQLRMNYVDEAKKTAEGEKEAPKEEKKAEK
;
A
#
# COMPACT_ATOMS: atom_id res chain seq x y z
N MET A 1 -26.00 30.36 0.71
CA MET A 1 -24.78 29.91 0.01
C MET A 1 -25.01 28.48 -0.43
N ALA A 2 -24.80 28.20 -1.71
CA ALA A 2 -25.33 27.03 -2.41
C ALA A 2 -24.68 25.71 -1.96
N ASP A 3 -25.54 24.77 -1.58
CA ASP A 3 -25.25 23.35 -1.42
C ASP A 3 -24.80 22.78 -2.79
N LYS A 4 -23.48 22.67 -2.96
CA LYS A 4 -22.84 22.06 -4.14
C LYS A 4 -22.35 20.65 -3.81
N THR A 5 -23.13 19.87 -3.07
CA THR A 5 -22.91 18.41 -3.02
C THR A 5 -23.52 17.81 -4.29
N LYS A 6 -22.88 18.10 -5.43
CA LYS A 6 -23.26 17.55 -6.72
C LYS A 6 -23.11 16.04 -6.66
N ASN A 7 -24.26 15.41 -6.84
CA ASN A 7 -24.49 14.05 -7.31
C ASN A 7 -23.38 13.57 -8.28
N ASN A 8 -22.31 12.96 -7.77
CA ASN A 8 -21.46 12.11 -8.60
C ASN A 8 -22.27 10.87 -8.94
N SER A 9 -22.25 10.44 -10.21
CA SER A 9 -22.87 9.17 -10.61
C SER A 9 -22.35 8.05 -9.71
N SER A 10 -23.21 7.12 -9.28
CA SER A 10 -22.80 6.00 -8.42
C SER A 10 -21.60 5.23 -9.00
N ALA A 11 -21.46 5.20 -10.33
CA ALA A 11 -20.30 4.62 -11.01
C ALA A 11 -19.00 5.42 -10.79
N GLU A 12 -19.04 6.76 -10.91
CA GLU A 12 -17.87 7.63 -10.66
C GLU A 12 -17.45 7.59 -9.19
N GLN A 13 -18.42 7.51 -8.26
CA GLN A 13 -18.13 7.31 -6.85
C GLN A 13 -17.46 5.96 -6.59
N ASN A 14 -17.97 4.88 -7.22
CA ASN A 14 -17.38 3.55 -7.09
C ASN A 14 -15.96 3.51 -7.66
N GLN A 15 -15.69 4.17 -8.79
CA GLN A 15 -14.35 4.28 -9.36
C GLN A 15 -13.39 5.01 -8.41
N ALA A 16 -13.81 6.14 -7.82
CA ALA A 16 -13.00 6.87 -6.85
C ALA A 16 -12.71 6.03 -5.59
N LEU A 17 -13.71 5.29 -5.10
CA LEU A 17 -13.56 4.38 -3.96
C LEU A 17 -12.63 3.20 -4.27
N PHE A 18 -12.70 2.66 -5.49
CA PHE A 18 -11.80 1.61 -5.95
C PHE A 18 -10.35 2.09 -5.99
N VAL A 19 -10.09 3.24 -6.61
CA VAL A 19 -8.75 3.85 -6.64
C VAL A 19 -8.24 4.11 -5.22
N GLN A 20 -9.10 4.59 -4.32
CA GLN A 20 -8.74 4.82 -2.92
C GLN A 20 -8.39 3.51 -2.20
N LEU A 21 -9.17 2.43 -2.41
CA LEU A 21 -8.91 1.12 -1.82
C LEU A 21 -7.55 0.57 -2.27
N VAL A 22 -7.26 0.62 -3.57
CA VAL A 22 -5.97 0.20 -4.13
C VAL A 22 -4.83 1.02 -3.55
N THR A 23 -5.00 2.34 -3.46
CA THR A 23 -4.01 3.27 -2.88
C THR A 23 -3.74 2.98 -1.40
N MET A 24 -4.78 2.66 -0.63
CA MET A 24 -4.65 2.30 0.79
C MET A 24 -3.83 1.02 0.97
N LEU A 25 -4.14 -0.03 0.20
CA LEU A 25 -3.40 -1.30 0.23
C LEU A 25 -1.97 -1.13 -0.25
N TYR A 26 -1.76 -0.33 -1.31
CA TYR A 26 -0.43 0.02 -1.82
C TYR A 26 0.42 0.73 -0.75
N SER A 27 -0.15 1.75 -0.10
CA SER A 27 0.54 2.52 0.93
C SER A 27 0.86 1.66 2.16
N ALA A 28 -0.06 0.78 2.57
CA ALA A 28 0.16 -0.16 3.66
C ALA A 28 1.32 -1.12 3.34
N ALA A 29 1.35 -1.69 2.14
CA ALA A 29 2.44 -2.57 1.70
C ALA A 29 3.79 -1.83 1.68
N MET A 30 3.83 -0.59 1.18
CA MET A 30 5.05 0.24 1.18
C MET A 30 5.54 0.57 2.59
N GLN A 31 4.63 0.89 3.51
CA GLN A 31 4.97 1.10 4.92
C GLN A 31 5.52 -0.18 5.56
N GLN A 32 4.87 -1.31 5.33
CA GLN A 32 5.29 -2.62 5.84
C GLN A 32 6.61 -3.09 5.22
N MET A 33 6.96 -2.65 4.02
CA MET A 33 8.29 -2.86 3.42
C MET A 33 9.37 -1.93 4.03
N GLY A 34 9.01 -1.02 4.93
CA GLY A 34 9.92 -0.03 5.51
C GLY A 34 10.24 1.13 4.58
N LYS A 35 9.51 1.29 3.46
CA LYS A 35 9.69 2.40 2.50
C LYS A 35 9.03 3.69 2.96
N LEU A 36 8.08 3.60 3.89
CA LEU A 36 7.39 4.75 4.48
C LEU A 36 7.52 4.71 6.01
N VAL A 37 7.78 5.86 6.61
CA VAL A 37 7.79 6.02 8.06
C VAL A 37 6.36 5.91 8.58
N ASN A 38 6.15 5.15 9.66
CA ASN A 38 4.85 5.14 10.32
C ASN A 38 4.65 6.48 11.05
N PRO A 39 3.66 7.32 10.67
CA PRO A 39 3.47 8.64 11.25
C PRO A 39 3.01 8.61 12.72
N LEU A 40 2.51 7.46 13.21
CA LEU A 40 2.08 7.29 14.60
C LEU A 40 3.23 6.88 15.51
N THR A 41 4.13 6.03 15.02
CA THR A 41 5.24 5.50 15.83
C THR A 41 6.57 6.21 15.57
N ASN A 42 6.68 7.00 14.49
CA ASN A 42 7.93 7.54 13.95
C ASN A 42 9.02 6.47 13.72
N LYS A 43 8.62 5.20 13.61
CA LYS A 43 9.53 4.07 13.37
C LYS A 43 9.32 3.54 11.96
N ILE A 44 10.42 3.09 11.37
CA ILE A 44 10.40 2.28 10.16
C ILE A 44 10.26 0.82 10.62
N GLU A 45 9.02 0.34 10.68
CA GLU A 45 8.73 -1.06 11.02
C GLU A 45 8.64 -1.88 9.74
N LYS A 46 9.76 -2.52 9.37
CA LYS A 46 9.81 -3.45 8.24
C LYS A 46 9.26 -4.81 8.65
N ASN A 47 8.09 -5.15 8.14
CA ASN A 47 7.45 -6.46 8.27
C ASN A 47 7.06 -6.97 6.87
N LEU A 48 7.95 -7.76 6.29
CA LEU A 48 7.74 -8.32 4.95
C LEU A 48 6.59 -9.34 4.90
N GLU A 49 6.28 -10.06 5.99
CA GLU A 49 5.09 -10.93 6.00
C GLU A 49 3.81 -10.12 5.82
N HIS A 50 3.67 -9.01 6.54
CA HIS A 50 2.52 -8.13 6.40
C HIS A 50 2.49 -7.47 5.02
N ALA A 51 3.65 -7.04 4.49
CA ALA A 51 3.72 -6.50 3.14
C ALA A 51 3.22 -7.51 2.10
N LYS A 52 3.62 -8.78 2.24
CA LYS A 52 3.16 -9.87 1.38
C LYS A 52 1.64 -10.05 1.48
N LEU A 53 1.08 -10.07 2.69
CA LEU A 53 -0.37 -10.15 2.87
C LEU A 53 -1.11 -9.01 2.16
N SER A 54 -0.60 -7.78 2.22
CA SER A 54 -1.17 -6.64 1.51
C SER A 54 -1.13 -6.81 -0.02
N ILE A 55 -0.03 -7.34 -0.55
CA ILE A 55 0.11 -7.67 -1.99
C ILE A 55 -0.82 -8.80 -2.40
N ASP A 56 -0.97 -9.82 -1.56
CA ASP A 56 -1.87 -10.96 -1.80
C ASP A 56 -3.33 -10.51 -1.78
N MET A 57 -3.72 -9.62 -0.86
CA MET A 57 -5.04 -9.00 -0.86
C MET A 57 -5.30 -8.20 -2.14
N LEU A 58 -4.33 -7.40 -2.59
CA LEU A 58 -4.46 -6.62 -3.81
C LEU A 58 -4.53 -7.52 -5.06
N SER A 59 -3.80 -8.64 -5.06
CA SER A 59 -3.86 -9.67 -6.12
C SER A 59 -5.22 -10.38 -6.12
N MET A 60 -5.78 -10.67 -4.95
CA MET A 60 -7.13 -11.22 -4.82
C MET A 60 -8.18 -10.24 -5.35
N VAL A 61 -8.04 -8.94 -5.09
CA VAL A 61 -8.91 -7.90 -5.66
C VAL A 61 -8.83 -7.93 -7.19
N GLU A 62 -7.64 -8.01 -7.79
CA GLU A 62 -7.46 -8.14 -9.25
C GLU A 62 -8.22 -9.36 -9.81
N GLU A 63 -8.07 -10.52 -9.18
CA GLU A 63 -8.74 -11.75 -9.62
C GLU A 63 -10.27 -11.67 -9.48
N LYS A 64 -10.76 -11.15 -8.35
CA LYS A 64 -12.20 -11.04 -8.06
C LYS A 64 -12.91 -9.98 -8.89
N THR A 65 -12.19 -8.95 -9.32
CA THR A 65 -12.76 -7.83 -10.08
C THR A 65 -12.50 -7.93 -11.59
N ARG A 66 -11.79 -8.97 -12.04
CA ARG A 66 -11.50 -9.21 -13.45
C ARG A 66 -12.77 -9.22 -14.30
N GLY A 67 -12.77 -8.45 -15.37
CA GLY A 67 -13.91 -8.29 -16.28
C GLY A 67 -14.97 -7.28 -15.80
N ASN A 68 -14.80 -6.70 -14.61
CA ASN A 68 -15.64 -5.63 -14.07
C ASN A 68 -14.88 -4.30 -13.89
N LEU A 69 -13.59 -4.26 -14.26
CA LEU A 69 -12.75 -3.06 -14.24
C LEU A 69 -12.78 -2.38 -15.61
N SER A 70 -12.77 -1.04 -15.60
CA SER A 70 -12.40 -0.25 -16.77
C SER A 70 -10.92 -0.43 -17.12
N ASP A 71 -10.53 -0.06 -18.35
CA ASP A 71 -9.14 -0.15 -18.81
C ASP A 71 -8.18 0.66 -17.92
N GLU A 72 -8.63 1.83 -17.43
CA GLU A 72 -7.85 2.67 -16.53
C GLU A 72 -7.66 2.03 -15.15
N GLU A 73 -8.71 1.45 -14.57
CA GLU A 73 -8.67 0.77 -13.29
C GLU A 73 -7.80 -0.50 -13.35
N ALA A 74 -7.96 -1.30 -14.40
CA ALA A 74 -7.18 -2.50 -14.63
C ALA A 74 -5.69 -2.16 -14.75
N ARG A 75 -5.35 -1.11 -15.52
CA ARG A 75 -3.97 -0.64 -15.67
C ARG A 75 -3.41 -0.11 -14.35
N PHE A 76 -4.17 0.71 -13.62
CA PHE A 76 -3.73 1.26 -12.33
C PHE A 76 -3.45 0.16 -11.30
N LEU A 77 -4.32 -0.86 -11.24
CA LEU A 77 -4.14 -2.01 -10.35
C LEU A 77 -2.91 -2.84 -10.74
N ALA A 78 -2.75 -3.12 -12.03
CA ALA A 78 -1.63 -3.88 -12.54
C ALA A 78 -0.28 -3.17 -12.30
N ASP A 79 -0.23 -1.86 -12.57
CA ASP A 79 0.96 -1.03 -12.31
C ASP A 79 1.30 -1.00 -10.82
N SER A 80 0.28 -0.87 -9.95
CA SER A 80 0.43 -0.91 -8.49
C SER A 80 0.99 -2.26 -8.02
N LEU A 81 0.42 -3.37 -8.49
CA LEU A 81 0.89 -4.72 -8.17
C LEU A 81 2.32 -4.96 -8.65
N PHE A 82 2.65 -4.52 -9.86
CA PHE A 82 3.99 -4.64 -10.42
C PHE A 82 5.02 -3.92 -9.54
N GLN A 83 4.75 -2.65 -9.20
CA GLN A 83 5.63 -1.86 -8.34
C GLN A 83 5.80 -2.49 -6.96
N LEU A 84 4.73 -2.96 -6.33
CA LEU A 84 4.81 -3.59 -5.01
C LEU A 84 5.62 -4.88 -5.05
N ARG A 85 5.40 -5.74 -6.05
CA ARG A 85 6.14 -7.00 -6.19
C ARG A 85 7.63 -6.75 -6.41
N MET A 86 7.99 -5.76 -7.22
CA MET A 86 9.39 -5.42 -7.45
C MET A 86 10.07 -4.90 -6.17
N ASN A 87 9.41 -3.96 -5.47
CA ASN A 87 9.89 -3.47 -4.17
C ASN A 87 10.00 -4.60 -3.13
N TYR A 88 9.03 -5.52 -3.10
CA TYR A 88 9.03 -6.64 -2.17
C TYR A 88 10.20 -7.58 -2.41
N VAL A 89 10.47 -7.94 -3.67
CA VAL A 89 11.59 -8.81 -4.03
C VAL A 89 12.92 -8.15 -3.67
N ASP A 90 13.07 -6.87 -3.96
CA ASP A 90 14.28 -6.11 -3.63
C ASP A 90 14.51 -6.07 -2.11
N GLU A 91 13.45 -5.78 -1.34
CA GLU A 91 13.53 -5.72 0.11
C GLU A 91 13.69 -7.10 0.78
N ALA A 92 13.13 -8.15 0.18
CA ALA A 92 13.30 -9.53 0.63
C ALA A 92 14.73 -10.03 0.41
N LYS A 93 15.36 -9.68 -0.72
CA LYS A 93 16.78 -9.96 -0.98
C LYS A 93 17.68 -9.29 0.04
N LYS A 94 17.47 -8.00 0.35
CA LYS A 94 18.22 -7.28 1.39
C LYS A 94 18.10 -7.93 2.77
N THR A 95 16.92 -8.44 3.12
CA THR A 95 16.71 -9.17 4.39
C THR A 95 17.44 -10.52 4.40
N ALA A 96 17.55 -11.20 3.26
CA ALA A 96 18.29 -12.46 3.13
C ALA A 96 19.82 -12.29 3.10
N GLU A 97 20.32 -11.15 2.61
CA GLU A 97 21.76 -10.86 2.42
C GLU A 97 22.44 -10.23 3.65
N GLY A 98 21.72 -10.07 4.76
CA GLY A 98 22.34 -9.78 6.06
C GLY A 98 22.91 -8.36 6.20
N GLU A 99 22.10 -7.33 5.98
CA GLU A 99 22.32 -5.98 6.51
C GLU A 99 21.33 -5.73 7.67
N LYS A 100 21.77 -5.52 8.91
CA LYS A 100 22.55 -4.38 9.45
C LYS A 100 21.90 -3.02 9.25
N GLU A 101 20.62 -2.90 9.58
CA GLU A 101 20.14 -1.65 10.20
C GLU A 101 19.83 -1.94 11.68
N ALA A 102 20.75 -1.49 12.52
CA ALA A 102 20.68 -1.57 13.97
C ALA A 102 19.35 -0.95 14.49
N PRO A 103 18.83 -1.43 15.63
CA PRO A 103 17.69 -0.82 16.27
C PRO A 103 18.06 0.60 16.65
N LYS A 104 17.40 1.61 16.06
CA LYS A 104 17.35 2.95 16.66
C LYS A 104 16.42 2.89 17.87
N GLU A 105 16.93 2.29 18.95
CA GLU A 105 16.63 2.77 20.29
C GLU A 105 17.43 4.06 20.50
N GLU A 106 16.74 5.17 20.69
CA GLU A 106 17.25 6.22 21.58
C GLU A 106 16.17 6.56 22.61
N LYS A 107 16.45 6.11 23.83
CA LYS A 107 15.89 6.62 25.09
C LYS A 107 16.24 8.10 25.25
N LYS A 108 15.24 8.91 25.63
CA LYS A 108 15.35 10.05 26.56
C LYS A 108 13.94 10.56 26.85
N ALA A 109 13.52 10.90 28.04
CA ALA A 109 13.93 10.64 29.41
C ALA A 109 12.72 11.11 30.22
N GLU A 110 12.40 10.36 31.26
CA GLU A 110 11.54 10.80 32.35
C GLU A 110 12.06 12.14 32.91
N LYS A 111 11.23 13.19 32.91
CA LYS A 111 11.07 14.11 34.04
C LYS A 111 9.80 14.94 33.90
#